data_AF-A0A962GU58-F1
#
_entry.id   AF-A0A962GU58-F1
#
_cell.length_a   1.000
_cell.length_b   1.000
_cell.length_c   1.000
_cell.angle_alpha   90.00
_cell.angle_beta   90.00
_cell.angle_gamma   90.00
#
_symmetry.space_group_name_H-M   'P 1'
#
loop_
_entity.id
_entity.type
_entity.pdbx_description
1 polymer ?
#
loop_
_entity_poly.entity_id
_entity_poly.type
_entity_poly.pdbx_seq_one_letter_code
_entity_poly.pdbx_strand_id
1 'polypeptide(L)'
;MSLYQLELRHFFRSPLIWIIMSISAFIGAWTFLMAIELFSVIQVKFAGMSDAPTIVQAVVFPVISSQAKISMIIVAIISGLSFARLQQQNGWFLIFSIAKSEWNLTLQKYLGGIVIVLLFLLPAFIAMLALIILADLQMKLVITALLGLILFVCW
;
A
#
# COMPACT_ATOMS: atom_id res chain seq x y z
N MET A 1 15.69 20.61 -12.52
CA MET A 1 15.00 19.60 -11.68
C MET A 1 13.74 19.18 -12.39
N SER A 2 13.45 17.87 -12.50
CA SER A 2 12.18 17.40 -13.04
C SER A 2 11.05 17.57 -12.02
N LEU A 3 9.81 17.72 -12.48
CA LEU A 3 8.64 17.93 -11.62
C LEU A 3 8.46 16.76 -10.63
N TYR A 4 8.73 15.55 -11.11
CA TYR A 4 8.75 14.31 -10.33
C TYR A 4 9.62 14.40 -9.06
N GLN A 5 10.85 14.93 -9.16
CA GLN A 5 11.77 15.02 -8.01
C GLN A 5 11.30 16.04 -6.97
N LEU A 6 10.70 17.14 -7.42
CA LEU A 6 10.13 18.16 -6.54
C LEU A 6 8.93 17.60 -5.79
N GLU A 7 8.07 16.86 -6.50
CA GLU A 7 6.90 16.24 -5.94
C GLU A 7 7.27 15.16 -4.91
N LEU A 8 8.21 14.26 -5.24
CA LEU A 8 8.74 13.29 -4.27
C LEU A 8 9.28 13.99 -3.03
N ARG A 9 10.16 14.98 -3.18
CA ARG A 9 10.76 15.69 -2.04
C ARG A 9 9.71 16.35 -1.17
N HIS A 10 8.65 16.89 -1.76
CA HIS A 10 7.55 17.46 -0.99
C HIS A 10 6.82 16.37 -0.20
N PHE A 11 6.43 15.28 -0.84
CA PHE A 11 5.71 14.21 -0.15
C PHE A 11 6.58 13.57 0.95
N PHE A 12 7.85 13.31 0.69
CA PHE A 12 8.79 12.80 1.71
C PHE A 12 9.07 13.79 2.85
N ARG A 13 8.94 15.10 2.63
CA ARG A 13 9.14 16.12 3.69
C ARG A 13 7.86 16.46 4.44
N SER A 14 6.69 16.09 3.93
CA SER A 14 5.44 16.46 4.56
C SER A 14 5.15 15.52 5.74
N PRO A 15 5.07 16.05 6.98
CA PRO A 15 4.88 15.23 8.17
C PRO A 15 3.54 14.48 8.15
N LEU A 16 2.55 15.02 7.43
CA LEU A 16 1.23 14.39 7.29
C LEU A 16 1.32 13.00 6.65
N ILE A 17 2.15 12.80 5.63
CA ILE A 17 2.26 11.50 4.95
C ILE A 17 2.90 10.46 5.85
N TRP A 18 3.90 10.86 6.64
CA TRP A 18 4.51 9.97 7.63
C TRP A 18 3.55 9.58 8.75
N ILE A 19 2.70 10.52 9.19
CA ILE A 19 1.63 10.22 10.17
C ILE A 19 0.63 9.23 9.56
N ILE A 20 0.14 9.49 8.35
CA ILE A 20 -0.81 8.59 7.66
C ILE A 20 -0.16 7.22 7.41
N MET A 21 1.11 7.18 7.02
CA MET A 21 1.88 5.94 6.84
C MET A 21 1.96 5.16 8.14
N SER A 22 2.31 5.82 9.25
CA SER A 22 2.43 5.17 10.56
C SER A 22 1.09 4.60 11.03
N ILE A 23 0.00 5.36 10.86
CA ILE A 23 -1.35 4.89 11.21
C ILE A 23 -1.75 3.71 10.33
N SER A 24 -1.51 3.78 9.02
CA SER A 24 -1.84 2.69 8.10
C SER A 24 -1.03 1.41 8.39
N ALA A 25 0.25 1.55 8.73
CA ALA A 25 1.12 0.45 9.10
C ALA A 25 0.68 -0.17 10.43
N PHE A 26 0.26 0.65 11.39
CA PHE A 26 -0.30 0.19 12.67
C PHE A 26 -1.58 -0.61 12.45
N ILE A 27 -2.53 -0.10 11.65
CA ILE A 27 -3.77 -0.81 11.33
C ILE A 27 -3.46 -2.13 10.62
N GLY A 28 -2.55 -2.11 9.63
CA GLY A 28 -2.11 -3.33 8.93
C GLY A 28 -1.54 -4.37 9.87
N ALA A 29 -0.60 -3.98 10.74
CA ALA A 29 0.00 -4.85 11.75
C ALA A 29 -1.03 -5.40 12.75
N TRP A 30 -1.98 -4.56 13.18
CA TRP A 30 -3.06 -4.98 14.05
C TRP A 30 -3.94 -6.05 13.40
N THR A 31 -4.34 -5.84 12.14
CA THR A 31 -5.14 -6.84 11.41
C THR A 31 -4.38 -8.14 11.18
N PHE A 32 -3.06 -8.07 11.01
CA PHE A 32 -2.19 -9.25 10.91
C PHE A 32 -2.15 -10.04 12.22
N LEU A 33 -1.98 -9.37 13.36
CA LEU A 33 -2.03 -10.01 14.68
C LEU A 33 -3.38 -10.67 14.94
N MET A 34 -4.48 -9.97 14.67
CA MET A 34 -5.83 -10.52 14.78
C MET A 34 -6.04 -11.76 13.90
N ALA A 35 -5.48 -11.77 12.69
CA ALA A 35 -5.58 -12.92 11.80
C ALA A 35 -4.80 -14.14 12.34
N ILE A 36 -3.62 -13.92 12.95
CA ILE A 36 -2.84 -14.99 13.61
C ILE A 36 -3.58 -15.53 14.84
N GLU A 37 -4.14 -14.64 15.66
CA GLU A 37 -4.90 -15.04 16.85
C GLU A 37 -6.12 -15.88 16.46
N LEU A 38 -6.87 -15.41 15.46
CA LEU A 38 -8.00 -16.15 14.91
C LEU A 38 -7.56 -17.52 14.38
N PHE A 39 -6.46 -17.59 13.62
CA PHE A 39 -5.93 -18.86 13.14
C PHE A 39 -5.58 -19.82 14.28
N SER A 40 -4.93 -19.31 15.34
CA SER A 40 -4.53 -20.11 16.51
C SER A 40 -5.74 -20.71 17.24
N VAL A 41 -6.82 -19.94 17.38
CA VAL A 41 -8.08 -20.40 18.01
C VAL A 41 -8.77 -21.46 17.17
N ILE A 42 -8.81 -21.29 15.84
CA ILE A 42 -9.51 -22.24 14.98
C ILE A 42 -8.65 -23.50 14.72
N GLN A 43 -7.32 -23.41 14.75
CA GLN A 43 -6.41 -24.56 14.64
C GLN A 43 -6.72 -25.67 15.66
N VAL A 44 -7.09 -25.30 16.89
CA VAL A 44 -7.48 -26.24 17.95
C VAL A 44 -8.77 -27.01 17.59
N LYS A 45 -9.66 -26.42 16.78
CA LYS A 45 -10.92 -27.04 16.33
C LYS A 45 -10.75 -27.91 15.08
N PHE A 46 -9.63 -27.80 14.36
CA PHE A 46 -9.37 -28.53 13.11
C PHE A 46 -8.70 -29.89 13.30
N ALA A 47 -8.32 -30.27 14.52
CA ALA A 47 -7.76 -31.59 14.80
C ALA A 47 -8.70 -32.77 14.46
N GLY A 48 -9.97 -32.51 14.10
CA GLY A 48 -10.96 -33.51 13.72
C GLY A 48 -11.66 -33.33 12.37
N MET A 49 -11.24 -32.40 11.50
CA MET A 49 -11.89 -32.14 10.20
C MET A 49 -10.93 -32.32 9.02
N SER A 50 -11.41 -32.96 7.94
CA SER A 50 -10.62 -33.30 6.75
C SER A 50 -10.33 -32.11 5.81
N ASP A 51 -11.14 -31.05 5.86
CA ASP A 51 -10.98 -29.81 5.07
C ASP A 51 -10.51 -28.65 5.96
N ALA A 52 -9.33 -28.78 6.58
CA ALA A 52 -8.76 -27.71 7.38
C ALA A 52 -8.32 -26.54 6.47
N PRO A 53 -8.80 -25.30 6.69
CA PRO A 53 -8.39 -24.14 5.92
C PRO A 53 -6.89 -23.91 6.07
N THR A 54 -6.22 -23.81 4.91
CA THR A 54 -4.79 -23.54 4.85
C THR A 54 -4.49 -22.16 5.44
N ILE A 55 -3.31 -21.99 6.06
CA ILE A 55 -2.80 -20.72 6.62
C ILE A 55 -2.99 -19.54 5.65
N VAL A 56 -2.89 -19.83 4.34
CA VAL A 56 -3.17 -18.90 3.24
C VAL A 56 -4.58 -18.28 3.31
N GLN A 57 -5.62 -19.11 3.43
CA GLN A 57 -7.00 -18.62 3.40
C GLN A 57 -7.37 -17.91 4.71
N ALA A 58 -6.79 -18.36 5.83
CA ALA A 58 -7.11 -17.82 7.14
C ALA A 58 -6.34 -16.53 7.47
N VAL A 59 -5.10 -16.38 7.02
CA VAL A 59 -4.22 -15.27 7.41
C VAL A 59 -3.84 -14.37 6.23
N VAL A 60 -3.39 -14.95 5.12
CA VAL A 60 -2.89 -14.17 3.97
C VAL A 60 -4.01 -13.38 3.31
N PHE A 61 -5.17 -14.00 3.10
CA PHE A 61 -6.30 -13.34 2.43
C PHE A 61 -6.87 -12.14 3.21
N PRO A 62 -7.18 -12.23 4.52
CA PRO A 62 -7.68 -11.08 5.28
C PRO A 62 -6.68 -9.92 5.34
N VAL A 63 -5.39 -10.23 5.47
CA VAL A 63 -4.32 -9.22 5.57
C VAL A 63 -4.18 -8.44 4.25
N ILE A 64 -4.12 -9.14 3.11
CA ILE A 64 -4.07 -8.49 1.79
C ILE A 64 -5.34 -7.69 1.51
N SER A 65 -6.52 -8.25 1.83
CA SER A 65 -7.80 -7.56 1.64
C SER A 65 -7.90 -6.29 2.49
N SER A 66 -7.47 -6.34 3.74
CA SER A 66 -7.39 -5.17 4.62
C SER A 66 -6.45 -4.11 4.03
N GLN A 67 -5.26 -4.52 3.61
CA GLN A 67 -4.29 -3.60 3.02
C GLN A 67 -4.80 -2.94 1.74
N ALA A 68 -5.50 -3.69 0.87
CA ALA A 68 -6.09 -3.14 -0.35
C ALA A 68 -7.13 -2.05 -0.05
N LYS A 69 -8.00 -2.27 0.94
CA LYS A 69 -9.02 -1.28 1.36
C LYS A 69 -8.37 0.00 1.89
N ILE A 70 -7.35 -0.14 2.74
CA ILE A 70 -6.60 1.00 3.28
C ILE A 70 -5.91 1.77 2.15
N SER A 71 -5.34 1.04 1.18
CA SER A 71 -4.65 1.62 0.02
C SER A 71 -5.60 2.44 -0.87
N MET A 72 -6.86 2.04 -1.06
CA MET A 72 -7.84 2.84 -1.82
C MET A 72 -8.04 4.24 -1.21
N ILE A 73 -8.15 4.32 0.11
CA ILE A 73 -8.32 5.59 0.81
C ILE A 73 -7.06 6.44 0.67
N ILE A 74 -5.87 5.82 0.77
CA ILE A 74 -4.58 6.50 0.63
C ILE A 74 -4.41 7.09 -0.79
N VAL A 75 -4.79 6.35 -1.83
CA VAL A 75 -4.75 6.83 -3.23
C VAL A 75 -5.62 8.09 -3.38
N ALA A 76 -6.84 8.08 -2.85
CA ALA A 76 -7.73 9.24 -2.87
C ALA A 76 -7.14 10.45 -2.12
N ILE A 77 -6.51 10.23 -0.97
CA ILE A 77 -5.85 11.30 -0.19
C ILE A 77 -4.66 11.88 -0.96
N ILE A 78 -3.77 11.04 -1.51
CA ILE A 78 -2.56 11.47 -2.20
C ILE A 78 -2.90 12.26 -3.46
N SER A 79 -3.86 11.77 -4.25
CA SER A 79 -4.37 12.49 -5.41
C SER A 79 -4.96 13.84 -5.02
N GLY A 80 -5.83 13.89 -4.01
CA GLY A 80 -6.39 15.14 -3.48
C GLY A 80 -5.32 16.13 -3.01
N LEU A 81 -4.30 15.67 -2.27
CA LEU A 81 -3.16 16.50 -1.84
C LEU A 81 -2.33 17.02 -3.02
N SER A 82 -2.18 16.23 -4.08
CA SER A 82 -1.50 16.65 -5.32
C SER A 82 -2.31 17.70 -6.08
N PHE A 83 -3.65 17.64 -6.05
CA PHE A 83 -4.53 18.65 -6.66
C PHE A 83 -4.62 19.93 -5.84
N ALA A 84 -4.78 19.84 -4.52
CA ALA A 84 -4.85 21.02 -3.64
C ALA A 84 -3.59 21.89 -3.74
N ARG A 85 -2.43 21.27 -3.97
CA ARG A 85 -1.16 21.97 -4.22
C ARG A 85 -1.17 22.81 -5.49
N LEU A 86 -1.86 22.38 -6.54
CA LEU A 86 -2.00 23.16 -7.77
C LEU A 86 -2.78 24.46 -7.51
N GLN A 87 -3.74 24.41 -6.59
CA GLN A 87 -4.62 25.54 -6.29
C GLN A 87 -3.97 26.57 -5.35
N GLN A 88 -3.21 26.14 -4.34
CA GLN A 88 -2.64 27.07 -3.34
C GLN A 88 -1.48 27.93 -3.83
N GLN A 89 -0.70 27.50 -4.83
CA GLN A 89 0.56 28.18 -5.19
C GLN A 89 0.49 29.08 -6.43
N ASN A 90 -0.71 29.45 -6.92
CA ASN A 90 -0.88 29.99 -8.29
C ASN A 90 -0.12 29.12 -9.33
N GLY A 91 -0.02 27.82 -9.02
CA GLY A 91 1.04 26.95 -9.52
C GLY A 91 0.83 26.51 -10.96
N TRP A 92 -0.37 26.73 -11.51
CA TRP A 92 -0.67 26.44 -12.91
C TRP A 92 0.38 27.05 -13.85
N PHE A 93 0.76 28.32 -13.65
CA PHE A 93 1.73 28.99 -14.51
C PHE A 93 3.18 28.47 -14.31
N LEU A 94 3.59 28.27 -13.05
CA LEU A 94 4.91 27.73 -12.71
C LEU A 94 5.11 26.30 -13.22
N ILE A 95 4.09 25.46 -13.10
CA ILE A 95 4.13 24.04 -13.49
C ILE A 95 4.06 23.90 -15.01
N PHE A 96 3.28 24.73 -15.71
CA PHE A 96 3.30 24.77 -17.18
C PHE A 96 4.68 25.16 -17.72
N SER A 97 5.36 26.12 -17.10
CA SER A 97 6.71 26.53 -17.53
C SER A 97 7.76 25.42 -17.38
N ILE A 98 7.57 24.51 -16.42
CA ILE A 98 8.51 23.41 -16.12
C ILE A 98 8.16 22.13 -16.90
N ALA A 99 6.87 21.81 -17.06
CA ALA A 99 6.42 20.57 -17.69
C ALA A 99 6.62 20.54 -19.21
N LYS A 100 6.72 21.73 -19.85
CA LYS A 100 6.83 21.95 -21.32
C LYS A 100 5.68 21.38 -22.17
N SER A 101 4.93 20.38 -21.68
CA SER A 101 3.79 19.72 -22.34
C SER A 101 2.81 19.18 -21.30
N GLU A 102 1.51 19.22 -21.60
CA GLU A 102 0.43 18.72 -20.73
C GLU A 102 0.53 17.20 -20.48
N TRP A 103 0.95 16.42 -21.48
CA TRP A 103 1.16 14.98 -21.33
C TRP A 103 2.27 14.65 -20.33
N ASN A 104 3.34 15.45 -20.35
CA ASN A 104 4.48 15.24 -19.46
C ASN A 104 4.13 15.64 -18.01
N LEU A 105 3.20 16.58 -17.84
CA LEU A 105 2.68 17.01 -16.54
C LEU A 105 1.88 15.89 -15.87
N THR A 106 0.94 15.28 -16.59
CA THR A 106 0.09 14.20 -16.05
C THR A 106 0.93 12.97 -15.71
N LEU A 107 1.85 12.58 -16.59
CA LEU A 107 2.73 11.43 -16.39
C LEU A 107 3.63 11.60 -15.16
N GLN A 108 4.25 12.77 -14.98
CA GLN A 108 5.15 13.01 -13.85
C GLN A 108 4.40 13.06 -12.51
N LYS A 109 3.18 13.61 -12.48
CA LYS A 109 2.31 13.60 -11.30
C LYS A 109 1.88 12.19 -10.90
N TYR A 110 1.46 11.40 -11.89
CA TYR A 110 1.07 10.02 -11.68
C TYR A 110 2.23 9.18 -11.13
N LEU A 111 3.42 9.28 -11.76
CA LEU A 111 4.62 8.59 -11.27
C LEU A 111 5.01 9.03 -9.86
N GLY A 112 4.90 10.32 -9.53
CA GLY A 112 5.15 10.83 -8.19
C GLY A 112 4.22 10.21 -7.15
N GLY A 113 2.92 10.17 -7.46
CA GLY A 113 1.89 9.57 -6.61
C GLY A 113 2.09 8.07 -6.39
N ILE A 114 2.31 7.29 -7.46
CA ILE A 114 2.52 5.84 -7.38
C ILE A 114 3.64 5.49 -6.43
N VAL A 115 4.80 6.16 -6.53
CA VAL A 115 5.98 5.82 -5.72
C VAL A 115 5.67 5.94 -4.23
N ILE A 116 4.85 6.93 -3.85
CA ILE A 116 4.43 7.10 -2.46
C ILE A 116 3.44 6.02 -2.08
N VAL A 117 2.42 5.74 -2.89
CA VAL A 117 1.46 4.66 -2.56
C VAL A 117 2.18 3.29 -2.45
N LEU A 118 3.20 3.06 -3.26
CA LEU A 118 4.00 1.84 -3.22
C LEU A 118 4.78 1.71 -1.89
N LEU A 119 5.18 2.83 -1.29
CA LEU A 119 5.76 2.87 0.07
C LEU A 119 4.76 2.36 1.13
N PHE A 120 3.47 2.64 0.96
CA PHE A 120 2.42 2.17 1.88
C PHE A 120 2.18 0.65 1.81
N LEU A 121 2.74 -0.05 0.82
CA LEU A 121 2.68 -1.50 0.72
C LEU A 121 3.74 -2.20 1.57
N LEU A 122 4.81 -1.49 1.97
CA LEU A 122 5.92 -2.07 2.74
C LEU A 122 5.49 -2.86 3.99
N PRO A 123 4.53 -2.41 4.82
CA PRO A 123 4.08 -3.18 5.97
C PRO A 123 3.52 -4.55 5.59
N ALA A 124 2.76 -4.65 4.49
CA ALA A 124 2.23 -5.91 4.01
C ALA A 124 3.33 -6.83 3.47
N PHE A 125 4.36 -6.29 2.81
CA PHE A 125 5.53 -7.07 2.40
C PHE A 125 6.26 -7.66 3.61
N ILE A 126 6.50 -6.86 4.65
CA ILE A 126 7.17 -7.31 5.87
C ILE A 126 6.35 -8.40 6.57
N ALA A 127 5.02 -8.23 6.67
CA ALA A 127 4.13 -9.23 7.24
C ALA A 127 4.18 -10.57 6.48
N MET A 128 4.20 -10.51 5.14
CA MET A 128 4.30 -11.72 4.31
C MET A 128 5.65 -12.42 4.42
N LEU A 129 6.75 -11.65 4.48
CA LEU A 129 8.08 -12.21 4.71
C LEU A 129 8.16 -12.91 6.07
N ALA A 130 7.57 -12.32 7.12
CA ALA A 130 7.48 -12.95 8.42
C ALA A 130 6.72 -14.30 8.35
N LEU A 131 5.59 -14.36 7.63
CA LEU A 131 4.85 -15.61 7.47
C LEU A 131 5.63 -16.69 6.72
N ILE A 132 6.39 -16.34 5.67
CA ILE A 132 7.21 -17.32 4.94
C ILE A 132 8.30 -17.94 5.83
N ILE A 133 8.85 -17.15 6.76
CA ILE A 133 9.89 -17.62 7.68
C ILE A 133 9.28 -18.50 8.78
N LEU A 134 8.12 -18.11 9.32
CA LEU A 134 7.50 -18.79 10.45
C LEU A 134 6.64 -20.00 10.05
N ALA A 135 6.08 -20.00 8.86
CA ALA A 135 5.25 -21.07 8.33
C ALA A 135 5.81 -21.53 6.99
N ASP A 136 5.92 -22.85 6.79
CA ASP A 136 6.37 -23.47 5.53
C ASP A 136 5.32 -23.25 4.42
N LEU A 137 5.20 -22.01 3.97
CA LEU A 137 4.19 -21.52 3.07
C LEU A 137 4.67 -21.66 1.62
N GLN A 138 3.74 -22.03 0.73
CA GLN A 138 4.03 -22.07 -0.69
C GLN A 138 4.32 -20.67 -1.24
N MET A 139 5.60 -20.42 -1.57
CA MET A 139 6.11 -19.12 -2.00
C MET A 139 5.39 -18.54 -3.23
N LYS A 140 4.93 -19.42 -4.15
CA LYS A 140 4.19 -19.02 -5.36
C LYS A 140 2.94 -18.20 -5.01
N LEU A 141 2.22 -18.59 -3.97
CA LEU A 141 0.93 -18.01 -3.63
C LEU A 141 1.09 -16.63 -2.99
N VAL A 142 2.12 -16.47 -2.16
CA VAL A 142 2.48 -15.15 -1.58
C VAL A 142 2.91 -14.17 -2.67
N ILE A 143 3.71 -14.62 -3.64
CA ILE A 143 4.12 -13.79 -4.78
C ILE A 143 2.90 -13.34 -5.57
N THR A 144 1.95 -14.23 -5.87
CA THR A 144 0.72 -13.85 -6.59
C THR A 144 -0.13 -12.85 -5.82
N ALA A 145 -0.22 -12.98 -4.49
CA ALA A 145 -0.97 -12.05 -3.66
C ALA A 145 -0.33 -10.66 -3.63
N LEU A 146 1.00 -10.58 -3.52
CA LEU A 146 1.75 -9.32 -3.55
C LEU A 146 1.67 -8.66 -4.92
N LEU A 147 1.80 -9.43 -6.01
CA LEU A 147 1.63 -8.92 -7.37
C LEU A 147 0.22 -8.38 -7.60
N GLY A 148 -0.81 -9.09 -7.12
CA GLY A 148 -2.19 -8.62 -7.19
C GLY A 148 -2.38 -7.28 -6.47
N LEU A 149 -1.75 -7.10 -5.30
CA LEU A 149 -1.82 -5.86 -4.55
C LEU A 149 -1.09 -4.70 -5.26
N ILE A 150 0.09 -4.97 -5.84
CA ILE A 150 0.81 -3.96 -6.66
C ILE A 150 -0.05 -3.54 -7.87
N LEU A 151 -0.59 -4.52 -8.61
CA LEU A 151 -1.44 -4.25 -9.77
C LEU A 151 -2.69 -3.46 -9.40
N PHE A 152 -3.31 -3.76 -8.26
CA PHE A 152 -4.47 -3.03 -7.76
C PHE A 152 -4.18 -1.55 -7.50
N VAL A 153 -2.98 -1.24 -7.01
CA VAL A 153 -2.55 0.14 -6.74
C VAL A 153 -2.15 0.89 -8.02
N CYS A 154 -1.64 0.18 -9.02
CA CYS A 154 -1.18 0.77 -10.28
C CYS A 154 -2.31 1.06 -11.28
N TRP A 155 -3.58 0.91 -10.91
CA TRP A 155 -4.71 1.24 -11.79
C TRP A 155 -4.97 2.75 -11.88
#